data_AF-A0A1V4MXY9-F1
#
_entry.id   AF-A0A1V4MXY9-F1
#
_cell.length_a   1.000
_cell.length_b   1.000
_cell.length_c   1.000
_cell.angle_alpha   90.00
_cell.angle_beta   90.00
_cell.angle_gamma   90.00
#
_symmetry.space_group_name_H-M   'P 1'
#
loop_
_entity.id
_entity.type
_entity.pdbx_description
1 polymer ?
#
loop_
_entity_poly.entity_id
_entity_poly.type
_entity_poly.pdbx_seq_one_letter_code
_entity_poly.pdbx_strand_id
1 'polypeptide(L)'
;MTRKMQFPLSGPEGSTWIMYTRMFTPLLLLLEQLRAVPYRSFRLLWYLIGFAAVWSGMLLLGLSLGIEKRFPFVLLGTLFLTLSSVLRDSLYWGQVSGWILLALSIAVFRRYRGVLSGIASSVVLLLKVGFMPFVFFLRGTRAWTALASILFVLALSAMLVYGPGIYSDWTGSMGLIGRTWNAGLSNNLSFSQAVSSASMLLAPPFDRQRAGEDHDYRLQIAVERRETVRLASCSVNAVLLSSIIAGLVRLRRKRTPLTRDFLMSLSLMASLAFLPFVWLHYGLSALVPVRYLAGQDRKYAACAMTVSMICWGLPLDPSPGPWTAIPGIRALIPLSWTAWMLTAGIPDRGHEAGSRAETAG
;
A
#
# COMPACT_ATOMS: atom_id res chain seq x y z
N MET A 1 -42.64 -1.13 -21.09
CA MET A 1 -41.40 -1.23 -21.91
C MET A 1 -40.31 -0.38 -21.28
N THR A 2 -39.52 -0.95 -20.39
CA THR A 2 -38.40 -0.29 -19.70
C THR A 2 -37.17 -0.31 -20.60
N ARG A 3 -36.79 0.86 -21.15
CA ARG A 3 -35.49 1.05 -21.82
C ARG A 3 -34.40 0.80 -20.77
N LYS A 4 -33.73 -0.36 -20.85
CA LYS A 4 -32.44 -0.57 -20.20
C LYS A 4 -31.49 0.51 -20.71
N MET A 5 -31.03 1.42 -19.84
CA MET A 5 -29.88 2.26 -20.14
C MET A 5 -28.68 1.33 -20.31
N GLN A 6 -28.39 0.94 -21.55
CA GLN A 6 -27.08 0.47 -21.94
C GLN A 6 -26.17 1.69 -21.92
N PHE A 7 -25.40 1.85 -20.84
CA PHE A 7 -24.16 2.61 -20.95
C PHE A 7 -23.32 1.95 -22.06
N PRO A 8 -22.73 2.70 -22.99
CA PRO A 8 -21.91 2.11 -24.03
C PRO A 8 -20.69 1.47 -23.36
N LEU A 9 -20.76 0.16 -23.15
CA LEU A 9 -19.66 -0.69 -22.66
C LEU A 9 -18.57 -0.87 -23.73
N SER A 10 -18.80 -0.35 -24.94
CA SER A 10 -17.87 -0.30 -26.06
C SER A 10 -17.08 1.01 -26.03
N GLY A 11 -16.15 1.11 -25.08
CA GLY A 11 -15.17 2.17 -24.98
C GLY A 11 -14.10 1.79 -23.95
N PRO A 12 -12.89 2.37 -24.02
CA PRO A 12 -11.81 2.08 -23.07
C PRO A 12 -12.24 2.31 -21.60
N GLU A 13 -13.22 3.19 -21.35
CA GLU A 13 -13.79 3.42 -20.02
C GLU A 13 -14.71 2.27 -19.56
N GLY A 14 -15.44 1.62 -20.48
CA GLY A 14 -16.32 0.48 -20.19
C GLY A 14 -15.53 -0.80 -19.86
N SER A 15 -14.42 -1.04 -20.56
CA SER A 15 -13.52 -2.17 -20.28
C SER A 15 -12.76 -1.98 -18.95
N THR A 16 -12.39 -0.75 -18.61
CA THR A 16 -11.76 -0.42 -17.33
C THR A 16 -12.73 -0.60 -16.16
N TRP A 17 -13.99 -0.17 -16.30
CA TRP A 17 -15.04 -0.42 -15.33
C TRP A 17 -15.31 -1.92 -15.14
N ILE A 18 -15.37 -2.71 -16.22
CA ILE A 18 -15.52 -4.18 -16.17
C ILE A 18 -14.33 -4.85 -15.49
N MET A 19 -13.10 -4.39 -15.75
CA MET A 19 -11.90 -4.92 -15.08
C MET A 19 -11.88 -4.59 -13.59
N TYR A 20 -12.11 -3.34 -13.20
CA TYR A 20 -12.17 -2.93 -11.79
C TYR A 20 -13.34 -3.59 -11.05
N THR A 21 -14.51 -3.72 -11.67
CA THR A 21 -15.64 -4.45 -11.07
C THR A 21 -15.32 -5.93 -10.90
N ARG A 22 -14.72 -6.58 -11.90
CA ARG A 22 -14.34 -7.99 -11.78
C ARG A 22 -13.26 -8.20 -10.72
N MET A 23 -12.25 -7.33 -10.59
CA MET A 23 -11.16 -7.45 -9.59
C MET A 23 -11.65 -7.48 -8.13
N PHE A 24 -12.81 -6.89 -7.83
CA PHE A 24 -13.35 -6.73 -6.48
C PHE A 24 -14.74 -7.34 -6.33
N THR A 25 -14.89 -8.60 -6.75
CA THR A 25 -16.15 -9.38 -6.78
C THR A 25 -17.08 -9.22 -5.56
N PRO A 26 -16.58 -9.14 -4.32
CA PRO A 26 -17.47 -8.96 -3.16
C PRO A 26 -17.85 -7.49 -2.89
N LEU A 27 -17.04 -6.53 -3.34
CA LEU A 27 -17.34 -5.09 -3.31
C LEU A 27 -18.38 -4.72 -4.39
N LEU A 28 -18.43 -5.51 -5.47
CA LEU A 28 -19.36 -5.39 -6.58
C LEU A 28 -20.82 -5.37 -6.13
N LEU A 29 -21.20 -6.18 -5.13
CA LEU A 29 -22.54 -6.18 -4.53
C LEU A 29 -22.94 -4.84 -3.92
N LEU A 30 -21.99 -4.17 -3.27
CA LEU A 30 -22.22 -2.87 -2.63
C LEU A 30 -22.21 -1.74 -3.66
N LEU A 31 -21.36 -1.85 -4.68
CA LEU A 31 -21.20 -0.83 -5.72
C LEU A 31 -22.24 -0.93 -6.85
N GLU A 32 -22.80 -2.11 -7.12
CA GLU A 32 -23.80 -2.30 -8.17
C GLU A 32 -25.11 -1.57 -7.84
N GLN A 33 -25.49 -1.50 -6.56
CA GLN A 33 -26.61 -0.68 -6.11
C GLN A 33 -26.39 0.82 -6.36
N LEU A 34 -25.13 1.27 -6.37
CA LEU A 34 -24.77 2.66 -6.64
C LEU A 34 -24.90 3.03 -8.13
N ARG A 35 -25.10 2.05 -9.03
CA ARG A 35 -25.38 2.33 -10.45
C ARG A 35 -26.71 3.05 -10.67
N ALA A 36 -27.64 2.96 -9.72
CA ALA A 36 -28.91 3.68 -9.76
C ALA A 36 -28.76 5.17 -9.43
N VAL A 37 -27.61 5.59 -8.88
CA VAL A 37 -27.34 6.98 -8.49
C VAL A 37 -26.77 7.75 -9.67
N PRO A 38 -27.27 8.97 -9.99
CA PRO A 38 -26.68 9.81 -11.02
C PRO A 38 -25.19 10.05 -10.77
N TYR A 39 -24.36 9.97 -11.81
CA TYR A 39 -22.90 10.06 -11.69
C TYR A 39 -22.40 11.28 -10.90
N ARG A 40 -23.03 12.45 -11.08
CA ARG A 40 -22.69 13.66 -10.32
C ARG A 40 -22.91 13.49 -8.81
N SER A 41 -24.04 12.90 -8.43
CA SER A 41 -24.39 12.63 -7.04
C SER A 41 -23.49 11.55 -6.44
N PHE A 42 -23.20 10.49 -7.21
CA PHE A 42 -22.23 9.47 -6.82
C PHE A 42 -20.84 10.05 -6.58
N ARG A 43 -20.36 10.90 -7.48
CA ARG A 43 -19.04 11.54 -7.38
C ARG A 43 -18.96 12.47 -6.17
N LEU A 44 -20.01 13.26 -5.90
CA LEU A 44 -20.10 14.09 -4.71
C LEU A 44 -20.08 13.23 -3.43
N LEU A 45 -20.86 12.15 -3.40
CA LEU A 45 -20.90 11.22 -2.28
C LEU A 45 -19.53 10.57 -2.04
N TRP A 46 -18.87 10.15 -3.13
CA TRP A 46 -17.51 9.60 -3.07
C TRP A 46 -16.52 10.61 -2.48
N TYR A 47 -16.58 11.87 -2.91
CA TYR A 47 -15.73 12.92 -2.36
C TYR A 47 -15.95 13.13 -0.86
N LEU A 48 -17.21 13.26 -0.43
CA LEU A 48 -17.55 13.50 0.97
C LEU A 48 -17.13 12.32 1.86
N ILE A 49 -17.46 11.09 1.45
CA ILE A 49 -17.13 9.90 2.22
C ILE A 49 -15.62 9.62 2.20
N GLY A 50 -14.97 9.76 1.05
CA GLY A 50 -13.52 9.59 0.92
C GLY A 50 -12.75 10.58 1.78
N PHE A 51 -13.17 11.86 1.79
CA PHE A 51 -12.58 12.88 2.64
C PHE A 51 -12.82 12.59 4.13
N ALA A 52 -14.05 12.20 4.49
CA ALA A 52 -14.38 11.78 5.86
C ALA A 52 -13.56 10.56 6.30
N ALA A 53 -13.28 9.61 5.40
CA ALA A 53 -12.44 8.45 5.69
C ALA A 53 -10.99 8.86 5.96
N VAL A 54 -10.43 9.78 5.17
CA VAL A 54 -9.08 10.31 5.39
C VAL A 54 -8.99 11.04 6.73
N TRP A 55 -9.92 11.97 6.99
CA TRP A 55 -9.95 12.73 8.25
C TRP A 55 -10.13 11.84 9.46
N SER A 56 -11.07 10.89 9.40
CA SER A 56 -11.29 9.92 10.49
C SER A 56 -10.07 9.03 10.68
N GLY A 57 -9.42 8.61 9.60
CA GLY A 57 -8.18 7.84 9.63
C GLY A 57 -7.04 8.60 10.29
N MET A 58 -6.85 9.88 9.94
CA MET A 58 -5.85 10.76 10.55
C MET A 58 -6.18 11.06 12.01
N LEU A 59 -7.44 11.26 12.36
CA LEU A 59 -7.87 11.50 13.74
C LEU A 59 -7.65 10.26 14.61
N LEU A 60 -8.08 9.08 14.15
CA LEU A 60 -7.84 7.81 14.85
C LEU A 60 -6.36 7.51 14.98
N LEU A 61 -5.57 7.85 13.95
CA LEU A 61 -4.13 7.77 14.02
C LEU A 61 -3.60 8.71 15.11
N GLY A 62 -3.97 9.99 15.10
CA GLY A 62 -3.58 10.97 16.12
C GLY A 62 -3.98 10.57 17.54
N LEU A 63 -5.17 9.99 17.70
CA LEU A 63 -5.66 9.40 18.96
C LEU A 63 -4.79 8.22 19.39
N SER A 64 -4.54 7.27 18.48
CA SER A 64 -3.69 6.13 18.77
C SER A 64 -2.29 6.59 19.15
N LEU A 65 -1.83 7.70 18.57
CA LEU A 65 -0.51 8.31 18.74
C LEU A 65 -0.36 9.11 20.04
N GLY A 66 -1.44 9.39 20.76
CA GLY A 66 -1.38 10.26 21.93
C GLY A 66 -1.04 11.71 21.59
N ILE A 67 -1.30 12.15 20.35
CA ILE A 67 -1.07 13.55 19.96
C ILE A 67 -2.07 14.43 20.68
N GLU A 68 -1.58 15.40 21.44
CA GLU A 68 -2.40 16.38 22.17
C GLU A 68 -3.10 17.34 21.19
N LYS A 69 -2.33 17.92 20.25
CA LYS A 69 -2.82 18.84 19.22
C LYS A 69 -3.35 18.09 17.99
N ARG A 70 -4.45 17.36 18.18
CA ARG A 70 -5.05 16.47 17.16
C ARG A 70 -5.51 17.21 15.92
N PHE A 71 -6.16 18.36 16.08
CA PHE A 71 -6.69 19.12 14.95
C PHE A 71 -5.57 19.65 14.04
N PRO A 72 -4.51 20.31 14.56
CA PRO A 72 -3.33 20.64 13.75
C PRO A 72 -2.68 19.42 13.07
N PHE A 73 -2.61 18.28 13.75
CA PHE A 73 -2.07 17.05 13.15
C PHE A 73 -2.91 16.56 11.97
N VAL A 74 -4.25 16.55 12.09
CA VAL A 74 -5.15 16.18 11.00
C VAL A 74 -5.01 17.16 9.84
N LEU A 75 -4.91 18.46 10.11
CA LEU A 75 -4.70 19.49 9.08
C LEU A 75 -3.36 19.30 8.35
N LEU A 76 -2.25 19.15 9.07
CA LEU A 76 -0.93 18.95 8.49
C LEU A 76 -0.86 17.64 7.70
N GLY A 77 -1.47 16.56 8.22
CA GLY A 77 -1.59 15.31 7.49
C GLY A 77 -2.43 15.45 6.23
N THR A 78 -3.57 16.14 6.28
CA THR A 78 -4.40 16.40 5.10
C THR A 78 -3.65 17.24 4.07
N LEU A 79 -2.92 18.27 4.50
CA LEU A 79 -2.08 19.10 3.65
C LEU A 79 -0.98 18.27 2.99
N PHE A 80 -0.26 17.45 3.77
CA PHE A 80 0.74 16.52 3.25
C PHE A 80 0.13 15.57 2.20
N LEU A 81 -1.05 15.02 2.46
CA LEU A 81 -1.75 14.13 1.52
C LEU A 81 -2.24 14.84 0.26
N THR A 82 -2.55 16.13 0.36
CA THR A 82 -2.90 16.95 -0.79
C THR A 82 -1.67 17.23 -1.65
N LEU A 83 -0.57 17.68 -1.02
CA LEU A 83 0.70 18.02 -1.70
C LEU A 83 1.37 16.80 -2.34
N SER A 84 1.26 15.63 -1.71
CA SER A 84 1.72 14.35 -2.27
C SER A 84 0.81 13.77 -3.35
N SER A 85 -0.28 14.47 -3.71
CA SER A 85 -1.36 14.01 -4.63
C SER A 85 -2.15 12.76 -4.20
N VAL A 86 -1.80 12.13 -3.08
CA VAL A 86 -2.50 10.96 -2.49
C VAL A 86 -4.00 11.23 -2.30
N LEU A 87 -4.32 12.37 -1.69
CA LEU A 87 -5.71 12.77 -1.44
C LEU A 87 -6.42 13.11 -2.75
N ARG A 88 -5.75 13.83 -3.64
CA ARG A 88 -6.28 14.17 -4.97
C ARG A 88 -6.64 12.89 -5.72
N ASP A 89 -5.81 11.87 -5.69
CA ASP A 89 -6.07 10.63 -6.42
C ASP A 89 -7.15 9.76 -5.79
N SER A 90 -7.19 9.72 -4.45
CA SER A 90 -8.28 9.02 -3.73
C SER A 90 -9.64 9.64 -4.02
N LEU A 91 -9.71 10.97 -4.08
CA LEU A 91 -10.93 11.70 -4.33
C LEU A 91 -11.29 11.70 -5.83
N TYR A 92 -10.37 12.15 -6.70
CA TYR A 92 -10.66 12.45 -8.10
C TYR A 92 -10.68 11.22 -8.99
N TRP A 93 -9.73 10.29 -8.80
CA TRP A 93 -9.59 9.06 -9.59
C TRP A 93 -10.32 7.86 -8.97
N GLY A 94 -11.03 8.06 -7.86
CA GLY A 94 -11.75 6.97 -7.20
C GLY A 94 -10.85 5.98 -6.46
N GLN A 95 -9.61 6.35 -6.15
CA GLN A 95 -8.66 5.43 -5.52
C GLN A 95 -9.04 5.13 -4.08
N VAL A 96 -8.80 3.89 -3.65
CA VAL A 96 -9.26 3.37 -2.35
C VAL A 96 -8.32 3.65 -1.18
N SER A 97 -7.38 4.58 -1.36
CA SER A 97 -6.29 4.87 -0.40
C SER A 97 -6.78 5.42 0.93
N GLY A 98 -7.75 6.34 0.90
CA GLY A 98 -8.36 6.88 2.12
C GLY A 98 -9.02 5.81 2.96
N TRP A 99 -9.64 4.82 2.31
CA TRP A 99 -10.25 3.66 2.96
C TRP A 99 -9.23 2.73 3.61
N ILE A 100 -8.10 2.50 2.93
CA ILE A 100 -7.00 1.71 3.47
C ILE A 100 -6.37 2.41 4.69
N LEU A 101 -6.15 3.73 4.62
CA LEU A 101 -5.69 4.50 5.78
C LEU A 101 -6.65 4.34 6.95
N LEU A 102 -7.95 4.56 6.73
CA LEU A 102 -8.94 4.42 7.78
C LEU A 102 -8.88 3.02 8.41
N ALA A 103 -8.85 1.97 7.59
CA ALA A 103 -8.79 0.60 8.06
C ALA A 103 -7.51 0.31 8.87
N LEU A 104 -6.36 0.74 8.39
CA LEU A 104 -5.10 0.60 9.13
C LEU A 104 -5.14 1.39 10.44
N SER A 105 -5.64 2.62 10.43
CA SER A 105 -5.79 3.44 11.64
C SER A 105 -6.74 2.81 12.67
N ILE A 106 -7.86 2.21 12.23
CA ILE A 106 -8.76 1.45 13.13
C ILE A 106 -8.03 0.26 13.73
N ALA A 107 -7.32 -0.53 12.91
CA ALA A 107 -6.58 -1.70 13.38
C ALA A 107 -5.49 -1.30 14.40
N VAL A 108 -4.71 -0.25 14.12
CA VAL A 108 -3.69 0.31 15.03
C VAL A 108 -4.33 0.83 16.32
N PHE A 109 -5.37 1.67 16.22
CA PHE A 109 -6.06 2.25 17.37
C PHE A 109 -6.64 1.18 18.31
N ARG A 110 -7.21 0.12 17.74
CA ARG A 110 -7.73 -1.02 18.51
C ARG A 110 -6.66 -2.01 18.96
N ARG A 111 -5.37 -1.71 18.72
CA ARG A 111 -4.23 -2.62 18.96
C ARG A 111 -4.46 -4.00 18.34
N TYR A 112 -5.16 -4.00 17.21
CA TYR A 112 -5.52 -5.14 16.38
C TYR A 112 -6.38 -6.19 17.10
N ARG A 113 -7.22 -5.75 18.05
CA ARG A 113 -8.09 -6.62 18.85
C ARG A 113 -9.56 -6.28 18.62
N GLY A 114 -10.40 -7.29 18.82
CA GLY A 114 -11.85 -7.15 18.78
C GLY A 114 -12.43 -7.04 17.37
N VAL A 115 -13.76 -6.96 17.30
CA VAL A 115 -14.55 -7.05 16.06
C VAL A 115 -14.13 -5.98 15.06
N LEU A 116 -14.10 -4.71 15.46
CA LEU A 116 -13.75 -3.58 14.56
C LEU A 116 -12.40 -3.74 13.87
N SER A 117 -11.42 -4.38 14.52
CA SER A 117 -10.14 -4.66 13.88
C SER A 117 -10.26 -5.74 12.81
N GLY A 118 -11.09 -6.77 13.03
CA GLY A 118 -11.38 -7.79 12.03
C GLY A 118 -12.09 -7.21 10.80
N ILE A 119 -13.08 -6.34 11.02
CA ILE A 119 -13.77 -5.60 9.95
C ILE A 119 -12.79 -4.72 9.17
N ALA A 120 -11.93 -3.97 9.87
CA ALA A 120 -10.94 -3.14 9.20
C ALA A 120 -9.96 -4.01 8.36
N SER A 121 -9.51 -5.14 8.90
CA SER A 121 -8.63 -6.06 8.16
C SER A 121 -9.31 -6.71 6.96
N SER A 122 -10.63 -6.92 6.96
CA SER A 122 -11.33 -7.41 5.77
C SER A 122 -11.32 -6.38 4.65
N VAL A 123 -11.53 -5.09 4.98
CA VAL A 123 -11.40 -3.99 4.03
C VAL A 123 -9.99 -3.96 3.41
N VAL A 124 -8.96 -4.15 4.23
CA VAL A 124 -7.57 -4.20 3.75
C VAL A 124 -7.35 -5.34 2.75
N LEU A 125 -7.82 -6.56 3.04
CA LEU A 125 -7.68 -7.70 2.13
C LEU A 125 -8.46 -7.53 0.83
N LEU A 126 -9.70 -7.02 0.93
CA LEU A 126 -10.58 -6.85 -0.20
C LEU A 126 -10.07 -5.78 -1.15
N LEU A 127 -9.54 -4.68 -0.61
CA LEU A 127 -9.10 -3.55 -1.43
C LEU A 127 -7.72 -3.77 -2.03
N LYS A 128 -6.77 -4.35 -1.28
CA LYS A 128 -5.40 -4.58 -1.76
C LYS A 128 -4.72 -5.74 -1.03
N VAL A 129 -4.61 -6.88 -1.72
CA VAL A 129 -3.93 -8.11 -1.23
C VAL A 129 -2.49 -7.85 -0.78
N GLY A 130 -1.81 -6.84 -1.33
CA GLY A 130 -0.48 -6.46 -0.89
C GLY A 130 -0.37 -6.05 0.60
N PHE A 131 -1.49 -5.75 1.25
CA PHE A 131 -1.55 -5.49 2.69
C PHE A 131 -1.89 -6.73 3.54
N MET A 132 -1.88 -7.93 2.95
CA MET A 132 -2.08 -9.19 3.67
C MET A 132 -1.13 -9.39 4.87
N PRO A 133 0.15 -8.95 4.85
CA PRO A 133 1.01 -9.02 6.03
C PRO A 133 0.40 -8.39 7.29
N PHE A 134 -0.45 -7.37 7.16
CA PHE A 134 -1.06 -6.67 8.29
C PHE A 134 -2.17 -7.47 8.96
N VAL A 135 -2.79 -8.38 8.24
CA VAL A 135 -3.83 -9.28 8.78
C VAL A 135 -3.23 -10.27 9.76
N PHE A 136 -2.01 -10.75 9.50
CA PHE A 136 -1.32 -11.66 10.43
C PHE A 136 -1.04 -11.04 11.79
N PHE A 137 -1.11 -9.71 11.89
CA PHE A 137 -1.04 -9.09 13.20
C PHE A 137 -2.30 -9.40 14.02
N LEU A 138 -3.51 -9.50 13.48
CA LEU A 138 -4.76 -9.64 14.24
C LEU A 138 -4.68 -10.52 15.50
N ARG A 139 -5.24 -10.00 16.61
CA ARG A 139 -5.19 -10.65 17.94
C ARG A 139 -6.58 -10.99 18.45
N GLY A 140 -6.69 -12.22 18.94
CA GLY A 140 -7.86 -12.73 19.64
C GLY A 140 -8.92 -13.28 18.68
N THR A 141 -9.68 -14.25 19.18
CA THR A 141 -10.72 -14.96 18.42
C THR A 141 -11.75 -14.02 17.83
N ARG A 142 -12.16 -12.97 18.56
CA ARG A 142 -13.15 -11.97 18.08
C ARG A 142 -12.73 -11.21 16.82
N ALA A 143 -11.44 -10.93 16.64
CA ALA A 143 -10.97 -10.21 15.44
C ALA A 143 -10.93 -11.15 14.22
N TRP A 144 -10.41 -12.37 14.42
CA TRP A 144 -10.36 -13.40 13.39
C TRP A 144 -11.75 -13.87 12.95
N THR A 145 -12.66 -14.09 13.91
CA THR A 145 -14.06 -14.44 13.62
C THR A 145 -14.78 -13.34 12.86
N ALA A 146 -14.59 -12.06 13.22
CA ALA A 146 -15.18 -10.95 12.48
C ALA A 146 -14.65 -10.85 11.04
N LEU A 147 -13.33 -10.99 10.85
CA LEU A 147 -12.70 -11.07 9.54
C LEU A 147 -13.29 -12.21 8.70
N ALA A 148 -13.28 -13.43 9.25
CA ALA A 148 -13.78 -14.62 8.58
C ALA A 148 -15.27 -14.50 8.26
N SER A 149 -16.08 -13.97 9.18
CA SER A 149 -17.52 -13.79 9.00
C SER A 149 -17.81 -12.81 7.86
N ILE A 150 -17.10 -11.68 7.79
CA ILE A 150 -17.30 -10.72 6.70
C ILE A 150 -16.89 -11.34 5.36
N LEU A 151 -15.71 -11.98 5.29
CA LEU A 151 -15.27 -12.62 4.06
C LEU A 151 -16.25 -13.72 3.62
N PHE A 152 -16.76 -14.51 4.57
CA PHE A 152 -17.75 -15.56 4.30
C PHE A 152 -19.08 -15.00 3.83
N VAL A 153 -19.65 -14.00 4.53
CA VAL A 153 -20.92 -13.36 4.14
C VAL A 153 -20.80 -12.71 2.78
N LEU A 154 -19.72 -11.98 2.53
CA LEU A 154 -19.46 -11.38 1.24
C LEU A 154 -19.31 -12.45 0.15
N ALA A 155 -18.67 -13.57 0.48
CA ALA A 155 -18.48 -14.63 -0.47
C ALA A 155 -19.79 -15.35 -0.84
N LEU A 156 -20.56 -15.72 0.17
CA LEU A 156 -21.86 -16.33 0.01
C LEU A 156 -22.81 -15.40 -0.76
N SER A 157 -22.83 -14.11 -0.41
CA SER A 157 -23.65 -13.13 -1.10
C SER A 157 -23.27 -13.02 -2.57
N ALA A 158 -21.97 -13.06 -2.90
CA ALA A 158 -21.52 -12.99 -4.29
C ALA A 158 -21.94 -14.24 -5.08
N MET A 159 -21.86 -15.42 -4.46
CA MET A 159 -22.36 -16.66 -5.07
C MET A 159 -23.87 -16.65 -5.27
N LEU A 160 -24.64 -16.12 -4.32
CA LEU A 160 -26.10 -16.05 -4.42
C LEU A 160 -26.55 -15.12 -5.55
N VAL A 161 -25.83 -14.01 -5.79
CA VAL A 161 -26.22 -13.02 -6.80
C VAL A 161 -25.67 -13.35 -8.19
N TYR A 162 -24.42 -13.80 -8.30
CA TYR A 162 -23.75 -14.01 -9.59
C TYR A 162 -23.50 -15.49 -9.94
N GLY A 163 -23.89 -16.41 -9.06
CA GLY A 163 -23.66 -17.84 -9.22
C GLY A 163 -22.27 -18.30 -8.77
N PRO A 164 -22.04 -19.62 -8.67
CA PRO A 164 -20.80 -20.20 -8.17
C PRO A 164 -19.59 -19.98 -9.11
N GLY A 165 -19.82 -19.76 -10.40
CA GLY A 165 -18.77 -19.54 -11.40
C GLY A 165 -17.99 -18.23 -11.22
N ILE A 166 -18.52 -17.28 -10.45
CA ILE A 166 -17.95 -15.93 -10.33
C ILE A 166 -16.51 -15.92 -9.80
N TYR A 167 -16.13 -16.87 -8.95
CA TYR A 167 -14.76 -16.99 -8.45
C TYR A 167 -13.79 -17.58 -9.47
N SER A 168 -14.26 -18.48 -10.33
CA SER A 168 -13.47 -18.97 -11.47
C SER A 168 -13.19 -17.81 -12.44
N ASP A 169 -14.20 -16.99 -12.72
CA ASP A 169 -14.05 -15.81 -13.59
C ASP A 169 -13.14 -14.75 -12.97
N TRP A 170 -13.26 -14.53 -11.65
CA TRP A 170 -12.38 -13.63 -10.90
C TRP A 170 -10.92 -14.09 -10.94
N THR A 171 -10.65 -15.36 -10.60
CA THR A 171 -9.29 -15.92 -10.63
C THR A 171 -8.70 -15.90 -12.04
N GLY A 172 -9.50 -16.23 -13.07
CA GLY A 172 -9.11 -16.11 -14.47
C GLY A 172 -8.76 -14.67 -14.85
N SER A 173 -9.58 -13.70 -14.43
CA SER A 173 -9.33 -12.27 -14.66
C SER A 173 -8.05 -11.78 -13.96
N MET A 174 -7.87 -12.13 -12.68
CA MET A 174 -6.64 -11.81 -11.94
C MET A 174 -5.41 -12.44 -12.59
N GLY A 175 -5.54 -13.67 -13.09
CA GLY A 175 -4.50 -14.35 -13.86
C GLY A 175 -4.18 -13.66 -15.18
N LEU A 176 -5.17 -13.11 -15.89
CA LEU A 176 -4.97 -12.33 -17.11
C LEU A 176 -4.28 -10.99 -16.79
N ILE A 177 -4.78 -10.26 -15.79
CA ILE A 177 -4.21 -8.98 -15.32
C ILE A 177 -2.74 -9.16 -14.92
N GLY A 178 -2.44 -10.20 -14.13
CA GLY A 178 -1.06 -10.52 -13.73
C GLY A 178 -0.18 -10.98 -14.90
N ARG A 179 -0.78 -11.42 -16.02
CA ARG A 179 -0.06 -11.76 -17.26
C ARG A 179 0.24 -10.56 -18.13
N THR A 180 -0.70 -9.62 -18.22
CA THR A 180 -0.56 -8.40 -19.02
C THR A 180 0.01 -7.24 -18.22
N TRP A 181 0.44 -7.48 -16.98
CA TRP A 181 0.97 -6.44 -16.10
C TRP A 181 2.30 -5.92 -16.64
N ASN A 182 2.29 -4.72 -17.24
CA ASN A 182 3.50 -4.04 -17.65
C ASN A 182 4.14 -3.36 -16.42
N ALA A 183 5.16 -4.02 -15.87
CA ALA A 183 5.92 -3.51 -14.74
C ALA A 183 6.80 -2.30 -15.11
N GLY A 184 6.95 -1.98 -16.40
CA GLY A 184 7.75 -0.90 -16.97
C GLY A 184 7.02 0.41 -17.25
N LEU A 185 5.73 0.53 -16.89
CA LEU A 185 4.96 1.77 -17.02
C LEU A 185 5.55 2.90 -16.16
N SER A 186 5.65 4.10 -16.72
CA SER A 186 6.34 5.27 -16.12
C SER A 186 5.92 5.63 -14.68
N ASN A 187 4.73 5.21 -14.24
CA ASN A 187 4.19 5.49 -12.91
C ASN A 187 4.29 4.31 -11.92
N ASN A 188 4.89 3.18 -12.31
CA ASN A 188 5.12 2.08 -11.38
C ASN A 188 6.37 2.37 -10.53
N LEU A 189 6.19 2.61 -9.23
CA LEU A 189 7.27 2.98 -8.30
C LEU A 189 7.83 1.80 -7.50
N SER A 190 7.57 0.57 -7.95
CA SER A 190 8.01 -0.65 -7.27
C SER A 190 9.39 -1.11 -7.69
N PHE A 191 9.96 -2.03 -6.92
CA PHE A 191 11.17 -2.74 -7.30
C PHE A 191 11.07 -3.41 -8.69
N SER A 192 9.90 -3.93 -9.08
CA SER A 192 9.72 -4.54 -10.39
C SER A 192 9.90 -3.55 -11.55
N GLN A 193 9.58 -2.27 -11.37
CA GLN A 193 9.94 -1.23 -12.33
C GLN A 193 11.45 -1.03 -12.38
N ALA A 194 12.13 -1.00 -11.22
CA ALA A 194 13.59 -0.84 -11.18
C ALA A 194 14.30 -1.94 -11.97
N VAL A 195 13.86 -3.18 -11.81
CA VAL A 195 14.34 -4.33 -12.59
C VAL A 195 14.02 -4.17 -14.07
N SER A 196 12.79 -3.79 -14.42
CA SER A 196 12.38 -3.55 -15.80
C SER A 196 13.23 -2.46 -16.47
N SER A 197 13.42 -1.33 -15.80
CA SER A 197 14.26 -0.21 -16.26
C SER A 197 15.73 -0.60 -16.38
N ALA A 198 16.29 -1.33 -15.41
CA ALA A 198 17.65 -1.84 -15.49
C ALA A 198 17.83 -2.78 -16.70
N SER A 199 16.87 -3.65 -16.96
CA SER A 199 16.90 -4.51 -18.15
C SER A 199 16.86 -3.70 -19.45
N MET A 200 16.11 -2.58 -19.49
CA MET A 200 16.05 -1.68 -20.64
C MET A 200 17.35 -0.90 -20.84
N LEU A 201 18.04 -0.53 -19.76
CA LEU A 201 19.35 0.13 -19.86
C LEU A 201 20.40 -0.77 -20.51
N LEU A 202 20.31 -2.08 -20.29
CA LEU A 202 21.18 -3.10 -20.88
C LEU A 202 20.79 -3.48 -22.31
N ALA A 203 19.66 -2.96 -22.83
CA ALA A 203 19.21 -3.25 -24.19
C ALA A 203 20.03 -2.45 -25.24
N PRO A 204 20.13 -2.96 -26.48
CA PRO A 204 20.72 -2.22 -27.59
C PRO A 204 20.12 -0.80 -27.75
N PRO A 205 20.90 0.20 -28.22
CA PRO A 205 20.42 1.57 -28.44
C PRO A 205 19.14 1.66 -29.28
N PHE A 206 19.03 0.84 -30.31
CA PHE A 206 17.85 0.75 -31.18
C PHE A 206 16.57 0.38 -30.40
N ASP A 207 16.65 -0.65 -29.55
CA ASP A 207 15.51 -1.09 -28.73
C ASP A 207 15.11 -0.04 -27.70
N ARG A 208 16.08 0.70 -27.15
CA ARG A 208 15.83 1.79 -26.21
C ARG A 208 15.11 2.95 -26.87
N GLN A 209 15.52 3.33 -28.08
CA GLN A 209 14.89 4.40 -28.85
C GLN A 209 13.48 4.00 -29.29
N ARG A 210 13.32 2.80 -29.87
CA ARG A 210 12.03 2.27 -30.30
C ARG A 210 11.05 2.12 -29.15
N ALA A 211 11.49 1.64 -27.98
CA ALA A 211 10.62 1.58 -26.80
C ALA A 211 10.24 2.96 -26.23
N GLY A 212 11.00 4.02 -26.54
CA GLY A 212 10.62 5.38 -26.22
C GLY A 212 9.44 5.88 -27.09
N GLU A 213 9.42 5.46 -28.36
CA GLU A 213 8.54 6.00 -29.40
C GLU A 213 7.30 5.11 -29.66
N ASP A 214 7.40 3.79 -29.48
CA ASP A 214 6.39 2.80 -29.88
C ASP A 214 5.74 2.12 -28.65
N HIS A 215 4.42 2.32 -28.49
CA HIS A 215 3.66 1.73 -27.38
C HIS A 215 3.51 0.21 -27.51
N ASP A 216 3.28 -0.30 -28.71
CA ASP A 216 3.05 -1.73 -28.93
C ASP A 216 4.36 -2.50 -28.76
N TYR A 217 5.47 -1.91 -29.20
CA TYR A 217 6.80 -2.46 -28.93
C TYR A 217 7.13 -2.53 -27.44
N ARG A 218 6.72 -1.54 -26.64
CA ARG A 218 6.86 -1.60 -25.17
C ARG A 218 6.08 -2.76 -24.57
N LEU A 219 4.86 -3.02 -25.05
CA LEU A 219 4.05 -4.14 -24.59
C LEU A 219 4.66 -5.48 -24.99
N GLN A 220 5.16 -5.60 -26.23
CA GLN A 220 5.83 -6.80 -26.72
C GLN A 220 7.09 -7.11 -25.91
N ILE A 221 8.00 -6.13 -25.73
CA ILE A 221 9.19 -6.30 -24.89
C ILE A 221 8.81 -6.63 -23.45
N ALA A 222 7.77 -6.02 -22.89
CA ALA A 222 7.32 -6.31 -21.54
C ALA A 222 6.86 -7.78 -21.40
N VAL A 223 6.25 -8.36 -22.42
CA VAL A 223 5.89 -9.78 -22.47
C VAL A 223 7.14 -10.66 -22.57
N GLU A 224 8.06 -10.34 -23.48
CA GLU A 224 9.31 -11.09 -23.69
C GLU A 224 10.20 -11.09 -22.43
N ARG A 225 10.26 -9.96 -21.73
CA ARG A 225 11.10 -9.78 -20.52
C ARG A 225 10.37 -10.11 -19.22
N ARG A 226 9.09 -10.49 -19.30
CA ARG A 226 8.25 -10.74 -18.13
C ARG A 226 8.87 -11.78 -17.21
N GLU A 227 9.42 -12.85 -17.76
CA GLU A 227 10.01 -13.93 -16.97
C GLU A 227 11.27 -13.47 -16.24
N THR A 228 12.14 -12.71 -16.92
CA THR A 228 13.32 -12.11 -16.31
C THR A 228 12.95 -11.15 -15.17
N VAL A 229 11.97 -10.27 -15.40
CA VAL A 229 11.48 -9.33 -14.36
C VAL A 229 10.86 -10.09 -13.19
N ARG A 230 10.11 -11.16 -13.46
CA ARG A 230 9.51 -12.03 -12.45
C ARG A 230 10.57 -12.72 -11.61
N LEU A 231 11.52 -13.41 -12.24
CA LEU A 231 12.60 -14.13 -11.56
C LEU A 231 13.46 -13.17 -10.74
N ALA A 232 13.87 -12.04 -11.30
CA ALA A 232 14.65 -11.03 -10.58
C ALA A 232 13.87 -10.42 -9.41
N SER A 233 12.58 -10.10 -9.58
CA SER A 233 11.71 -9.63 -8.49
C SER A 233 11.57 -10.70 -7.40
N CYS A 234 11.36 -11.97 -7.77
CA CYS A 234 11.29 -13.09 -6.84
C CYS A 234 12.59 -13.31 -6.08
N SER A 235 13.74 -13.25 -6.75
CA SER A 235 15.06 -13.42 -6.14
C SER A 235 15.35 -12.31 -5.12
N VAL A 236 15.07 -11.05 -5.46
CA VAL A 236 15.26 -9.96 -4.50
C VAL A 236 14.28 -10.04 -3.34
N ASN A 237 13.02 -10.40 -3.58
CA ASN A 237 12.05 -10.67 -2.51
C ASN A 237 12.55 -11.78 -1.58
N ALA A 238 13.08 -12.86 -2.13
CA ALA A 238 13.62 -13.98 -1.37
C ALA A 238 14.84 -13.57 -0.55
N VAL A 239 15.78 -12.80 -1.11
CA VAL A 239 16.95 -12.27 -0.40
C VAL A 239 16.55 -11.32 0.73
N LEU A 240 15.61 -10.40 0.48
CA LEU A 240 15.16 -9.49 1.53
C LEU A 240 14.40 -10.24 2.62
N LEU A 241 13.49 -11.16 2.26
CA LEU A 241 12.78 -11.96 3.25
C LEU A 241 13.76 -12.79 4.09
N SER A 242 14.78 -13.37 3.46
CA SER A 242 15.85 -14.09 4.16
C SER A 242 16.63 -13.17 5.09
N SER A 243 16.90 -11.93 4.67
CA SER A 243 17.59 -10.91 5.48
C SER A 243 16.73 -10.42 6.65
N ILE A 244 15.43 -10.24 6.45
CA ILE A 244 14.45 -9.95 7.51
C ILE A 244 14.45 -11.11 8.50
N ILE A 245 14.30 -12.35 8.04
CA ILE A 245 14.28 -13.54 8.91
C ILE A 245 15.60 -13.67 9.67
N ALA A 246 16.74 -13.57 8.99
CA ALA A 246 18.06 -13.64 9.61
C ALA A 246 18.28 -12.53 10.65
N GLY A 247 17.86 -11.30 10.32
CA GLY A 247 17.88 -10.16 11.23
C GLY A 247 17.01 -10.40 12.47
N LEU A 248 15.77 -10.85 12.29
CA LEU A 248 14.87 -11.19 13.39
C LEU A 248 15.43 -12.33 14.27
N VAL A 249 16.04 -13.36 13.67
CA VAL A 249 16.71 -14.44 14.39
C VAL A 249 17.90 -13.90 15.19
N ARG A 250 18.73 -13.03 14.60
CA ARG A 250 19.87 -12.39 15.28
C ARG A 250 19.40 -11.55 16.47
N LEU A 251 18.37 -10.74 16.29
CA LEU A 251 17.79 -9.91 17.35
C LEU A 251 17.21 -10.77 18.48
N ARG A 252 16.55 -11.88 18.13
CA ARG A 252 16.05 -12.85 19.11
C ARG A 252 17.19 -13.53 19.89
N ARG A 253 18.29 -13.91 19.23
CA ARG A 253 19.50 -14.46 19.88
C ARG A 253 20.13 -13.46 20.84
N LYS A 254 20.17 -12.17 20.47
CA LYS A 254 20.63 -11.07 21.33
C LYS A 254 19.66 -10.71 22.47
N ARG A 255 18.55 -11.45 22.63
CA ARG A 255 17.48 -11.17 23.61
C ARG A 255 16.91 -9.76 23.49
N THR A 256 16.98 -9.17 22.30
CA THR A 256 16.35 -7.89 22.00
C THR A 256 14.82 -8.08 22.01
N PRO A 257 14.06 -7.24 22.74
CA PRO A 257 12.61 -7.33 22.72
C PRO A 257 12.08 -6.89 21.35
N LEU A 258 11.55 -7.84 20.58
CA LEU A 258 10.85 -7.56 19.33
C LEU A 258 9.42 -7.11 19.66
N THR A 259 9.20 -5.80 19.63
CA THR A 259 7.85 -5.27 19.80
C THR A 259 7.02 -5.54 18.55
N ARG A 260 5.71 -5.58 18.71
CA ARG A 260 4.80 -5.78 17.58
C ARG A 260 4.80 -4.59 16.63
N ASP A 261 4.92 -3.39 17.18
CA ASP A 261 4.95 -2.14 16.41
C ASP A 261 6.22 -2.10 15.54
N PHE A 262 7.34 -2.68 16.02
CA PHE A 262 8.54 -2.89 15.22
C PHE A 262 8.27 -3.82 14.03
N LEU A 263 7.72 -5.01 14.27
CA LEU A 263 7.44 -6.00 13.21
C LEU A 263 6.47 -5.44 12.16
N MET A 264 5.52 -4.63 12.60
CA MET A 264 4.54 -3.95 11.75
C MET A 264 5.18 -2.87 10.89
N SER A 265 6.02 -2.03 11.50
CA SER A 265 6.79 -1.00 10.82
C SER A 265 7.69 -1.62 9.76
N LEU A 266 8.36 -2.72 10.10
CA LEU A 266 9.19 -3.50 9.18
C LEU A 266 8.36 -4.07 8.02
N SER A 267 7.19 -4.65 8.32
CA SER A 267 6.29 -5.20 7.30
C SER A 267 5.74 -4.12 6.37
N LEU A 268 5.44 -2.93 6.89
CA LEU A 268 5.01 -1.76 6.11
C LEU A 268 6.09 -1.31 5.15
N MET A 269 7.32 -1.15 5.62
CA MET A 269 8.45 -0.76 4.77
C MET A 269 8.76 -1.79 3.69
N ALA A 270 8.74 -3.08 4.02
CA ALA A 270 8.89 -4.14 3.02
C ALA A 270 7.76 -4.11 1.98
N SER A 271 6.51 -3.90 2.40
CA SER A 271 5.35 -3.85 1.50
C SER A 271 5.42 -2.66 0.53
N LEU A 272 5.93 -1.51 0.99
CA LEU A 272 6.13 -0.33 0.14
C LEU A 272 7.11 -0.56 -1.01
N ALA A 273 8.12 -1.40 -0.81
CA ALA A 273 9.16 -1.62 -1.80
C ALA A 273 8.71 -2.51 -2.97
N PHE A 274 7.84 -3.49 -2.71
CA PHE A 274 7.65 -4.61 -3.63
C PHE A 274 6.35 -4.60 -4.42
N LEU A 275 5.33 -3.91 -3.92
CA LEU A 275 4.04 -3.93 -4.57
C LEU A 275 4.04 -2.90 -5.72
N PRO A 276 3.57 -3.27 -6.93
CA PRO A 276 3.48 -2.36 -8.07
C PRO A 276 2.33 -1.35 -7.91
N PHE A 277 2.59 -0.06 -8.23
CA PHE A 277 1.69 1.11 -8.07
C PHE A 277 1.27 1.51 -6.64
N VAL A 278 2.25 1.89 -5.82
CA VAL A 278 2.08 1.85 -4.36
C VAL A 278 2.47 3.13 -3.63
N TRP A 279 3.19 4.07 -4.24
CA TRP A 279 3.56 5.23 -3.45
C TRP A 279 2.37 6.14 -3.07
N LEU A 280 1.57 6.52 -4.06
CA LEU A 280 0.41 7.42 -3.88
C LEU A 280 -0.69 6.88 -2.97
N HIS A 281 -0.63 5.60 -2.58
CA HIS A 281 -1.68 4.99 -1.75
C HIS A 281 -1.14 4.45 -0.43
N TYR A 282 0.17 4.24 -0.32
CA TYR A 282 0.79 3.57 0.81
C TYR A 282 1.78 4.47 1.55
N GLY A 283 2.14 5.65 1.04
CA GLY A 283 2.84 6.68 1.83
C GLY A 283 2.11 6.99 3.15
N LEU A 284 0.79 6.87 3.16
CA LEU A 284 -0.08 6.89 4.34
C LEU A 284 0.34 5.90 5.43
N SER A 285 0.78 4.72 5.01
CA SER A 285 1.21 3.64 5.89
C SER A 285 2.63 3.86 6.44
N ALA A 286 3.41 4.79 5.86
CA ALA A 286 4.72 5.22 6.37
C ALA A 286 4.61 6.07 7.65
N LEU A 287 3.42 6.54 8.03
CA LEU A 287 3.21 7.20 9.32
C LEU A 287 3.42 6.25 10.52
N VAL A 288 3.22 4.94 10.32
CA VAL A 288 3.40 3.93 11.37
C VAL A 288 4.87 3.72 11.76
N PRO A 289 5.83 3.52 10.83
CA PRO A 289 7.24 3.46 11.20
C PRO A 289 7.80 4.80 11.69
N VAL A 290 7.37 5.95 11.13
CA VAL A 290 7.78 7.28 11.65
C VAL A 290 7.38 7.42 13.12
N ARG A 291 6.14 7.03 13.46
CA ARG A 291 5.69 6.92 14.85
C ARG A 291 6.59 6.00 15.65
N TYR A 292 6.79 4.78 15.18
CA TYR A 292 7.54 3.77 15.93
C TYR A 292 8.89 4.33 16.37
N LEU A 293 9.60 5.03 15.46
CA LEU A 293 10.86 5.70 15.76
C LEU A 293 10.69 6.84 16.76
N ALA A 294 9.70 7.72 16.59
CA ALA A 294 9.42 8.80 17.52
C ALA A 294 9.08 8.29 18.94
N GLY A 295 8.33 7.19 19.04
CA GLY A 295 7.97 6.55 20.30
C GLY A 295 9.11 5.80 20.98
N GLN A 296 10.25 5.62 20.29
CA GLN A 296 11.51 5.14 20.86
C GLN A 296 12.48 6.31 21.15
N ASP A 297 11.96 7.54 21.22
CA ASP A 297 12.70 8.80 21.35
C ASP A 297 13.77 9.04 20.26
N ARG A 298 13.65 8.37 19.10
CA ARG A 298 14.55 8.57 17.94
C ARG A 298 14.05 9.71 17.07
N LYS A 299 13.88 10.89 17.66
CA LYS A 299 13.30 12.08 17.02
C LYS A 299 14.02 12.48 15.73
N TYR A 300 15.37 12.44 15.71
CA TYR A 300 16.16 12.74 14.52
C TYR A 300 15.93 11.72 13.39
N ALA A 301 15.82 10.44 13.73
CA ALA A 301 15.56 9.41 12.72
C ALA A 301 14.13 9.49 12.18
N ALA A 302 13.15 9.77 13.04
CA ALA A 302 11.77 10.03 12.63
C ALA A 302 11.68 11.28 11.73
N CYS A 303 12.44 12.34 12.05
CA CYS A 303 12.54 13.54 11.23
C CYS A 303 13.20 13.25 9.88
N ALA A 304 14.37 12.59 9.86
CA ALA A 304 15.04 12.18 8.64
C ALA A 304 14.14 11.31 7.77
N MET A 305 13.42 10.36 8.38
CA MET A 305 12.43 9.53 7.68
C MET A 305 11.32 10.40 7.08
N THR A 306 10.76 11.33 7.84
CA THR A 306 9.71 12.24 7.36
C THR A 306 10.21 13.13 6.23
N VAL A 307 11.39 13.71 6.34
CA VAL A 307 12.01 14.57 5.31
C VAL A 307 12.28 13.76 4.05
N SER A 308 12.92 12.60 4.15
CA SER A 308 13.12 11.72 3.00
C SER A 308 11.80 11.28 2.37
N MET A 309 10.73 11.05 3.15
CA MET A 309 9.40 10.76 2.61
C MET A 309 8.79 11.95 1.87
N ILE A 310 8.95 13.17 2.40
CA ILE A 310 8.49 14.39 1.75
C ILE A 310 9.29 14.61 0.46
N CYS A 311 10.61 14.57 0.50
CA CYS A 311 11.47 14.69 -0.68
C CYS A 311 11.21 13.60 -1.72
N TRP A 312 10.89 12.39 -1.26
CA TRP A 312 10.48 11.27 -2.11
C TRP A 312 9.10 11.47 -2.75
N GLY A 313 8.25 12.27 -2.10
CA GLY A 313 6.85 12.44 -2.42
C GLY A 313 6.43 13.74 -3.08
N LEU A 314 7.35 14.70 -3.16
CA LEU A 314 7.13 15.90 -3.93
C LEU A 314 6.98 15.53 -5.42
N PRO A 315 6.00 16.10 -6.14
CA PRO A 315 5.93 16.01 -7.58
C PRO A 315 7.15 16.77 -8.12
N LEU A 316 8.24 16.04 -8.33
CA LEU A 316 9.31 16.52 -9.17
C LEU A 316 8.74 16.51 -10.59
N ASP A 317 8.68 17.69 -11.17
CA ASP A 317 8.32 18.02 -12.54
C ASP A 317 8.63 16.89 -13.56
N PRO A 318 7.85 16.71 -14.64
CA PRO A 318 8.08 15.69 -15.66
C PRO A 318 9.33 15.94 -16.52
N SER A 319 10.21 16.86 -16.13
CA SER A 319 11.51 17.05 -16.78
C SER A 319 12.51 15.99 -16.32
N PRO A 320 13.41 15.50 -17.21
CA PRO A 320 14.30 14.38 -16.95
C PRO A 320 15.54 14.83 -16.16
N GLY A 321 15.34 15.36 -14.95
CA GLY A 321 16.43 15.47 -13.98
C GLY A 321 16.92 14.07 -13.56
N PRO A 322 18.20 13.89 -13.18
CA PRO A 322 18.74 12.59 -12.77
C PRO A 322 18.00 11.97 -11.57
N TRP A 323 17.34 12.81 -10.75
CA TRP A 323 16.55 12.38 -9.59
C TRP A 323 15.08 12.04 -9.93
N THR A 324 14.57 12.49 -11.09
CA THR A 324 13.23 12.17 -11.62
C THR A 324 13.27 11.02 -12.62
N ALA A 325 14.41 10.83 -13.30
CA ALA A 325 14.62 9.82 -14.34
C ALA A 325 14.84 8.40 -13.81
N ILE A 326 14.98 8.19 -12.49
CA ILE A 326 15.19 6.86 -11.92
C ILE A 326 14.03 6.50 -10.97
N PRO A 327 12.87 6.06 -11.50
CA PRO A 327 11.80 5.43 -10.72
C PRO A 327 12.31 4.33 -9.78
N GLY A 328 13.44 3.70 -10.08
CA GLY A 328 14.08 2.68 -9.24
C GLY A 328 14.66 3.18 -7.91
N ILE A 329 15.14 4.43 -7.81
CA ILE A 329 15.66 5.00 -6.55
C ILE A 329 14.55 5.07 -5.49
N ARG A 330 13.31 5.22 -5.94
CA ARG A 330 12.14 5.34 -5.06
C ARG A 330 11.84 4.06 -4.29
N ALA A 331 12.09 2.89 -4.86
CA ALA A 331 12.00 1.61 -4.14
C ALA A 331 13.16 1.38 -3.16
N LEU A 332 14.33 2.01 -3.41
CA LEU A 332 15.51 1.87 -2.55
C LEU A 332 15.33 2.52 -1.18
N ILE A 333 14.53 3.59 -1.06
CA ILE A 333 14.31 4.28 0.23
C ILE A 333 13.64 3.36 1.26
N PRO A 334 12.44 2.77 1.01
CA PRO A 334 11.83 1.85 1.97
C PRO A 334 12.66 0.57 2.20
N LEU A 335 13.41 0.09 1.19
CA LEU A 335 14.36 -1.02 1.37
C LEU A 335 15.50 -0.64 2.32
N SER A 336 16.08 0.54 2.14
CA SER A 336 17.17 1.06 2.98
C SER A 336 16.71 1.24 4.42
N TRP A 337 15.48 1.68 4.63
CA TRP A 337 14.90 1.76 5.98
C TRP A 337 14.56 0.42 6.59
N THR A 338 14.11 -0.54 5.78
CA THR A 338 13.91 -1.91 6.23
C THR A 338 15.25 -2.48 6.74
N ALA A 339 16.32 -2.31 5.95
CA ALA A 339 17.67 -2.73 6.33
C ALA A 339 18.16 -1.99 7.58
N TRP A 340 18.00 -0.66 7.65
CA TRP A 340 18.41 0.15 8.80
C TRP A 340 17.65 -0.23 10.08
N MET A 341 16.34 -0.46 10.01
CA MET A 341 15.55 -0.93 11.15
C MET A 341 16.04 -2.28 11.68
N LEU A 342 16.55 -3.16 10.81
CA LEU A 342 17.12 -4.46 11.19
C LEU A 342 18.53 -4.37 11.78
N THR A 343 19.33 -3.38 11.38
CA THR A 343 20.77 -3.31 11.72
C THR A 343 21.13 -2.26 12.76
N ALA A 344 20.47 -1.11 12.76
CA ALA A 344 20.84 0.07 13.57
C ALA A 344 19.67 0.77 14.26
N GLY A 345 18.42 0.51 13.85
CA GLY A 345 17.22 1.18 14.37
C GLY A 345 16.68 0.66 15.71
N ILE A 346 17.38 -0.26 16.37
CA ILE A 346 16.95 -0.89 17.62
C ILE A 346 17.85 -0.40 18.77
N PRO A 347 17.29 0.01 19.91
CA PRO A 347 18.09 0.41 21.06
C PRO A 347 18.98 -0.75 21.54
N ASP A 348 20.29 -0.52 21.55
CA ASP A 348 21.18 -1.29 22.40
C ASP A 348 20.79 -0.97 23.84
N ARG A 349 20.41 -2.00 24.60
CA ARG A 349 20.11 -1.91 26.03
C ARG A 349 21.28 -1.37 26.87
N GLY A 350 22.43 -1.09 26.28
CA GLY A 350 23.66 -0.68 26.96
C GLY A 350 23.67 0.74 27.52
N HIS A 351 22.84 1.67 27.03
CA HIS A 351 22.94 3.08 27.46
C HIS A 351 21.91 3.57 28.49
N GLU A 352 20.77 2.90 28.65
CA GLU A 352 19.77 3.33 29.66
C GLU A 352 19.95 2.66 31.04
N ALA A 353 20.68 1.54 31.11
CA ALA A 353 21.00 0.90 32.38
C ALA A 353 22.06 1.65 33.20
N GLY A 354 22.97 2.39 32.55
CA GLY A 354 23.99 3.19 33.23
C GLY A 354 23.47 4.51 33.79
N SER A 355 22.60 5.21 33.04
CA SER A 355 22.10 6.54 33.42
C SER A 355 21.13 6.53 34.61
N ARG A 356 20.43 5.41 34.86
CA ARG A 356 19.57 5.25 36.05
C ARG A 356 20.31 4.71 37.28
N ALA A 357 21.53 4.20 37.11
CA ALA A 357 22.36 3.75 38.22
C ALA A 357 23.19 4.90 38.83
N GLU A 358 23.62 5.88 38.03
CA GLU A 358 24.40 7.04 38.50
C GLU A 358 23.57 8.17 39.14
N THR A 359 22.23 8.10 39.08
CA THR A 359 21.34 9.06 39.76
C THR A 359 20.75 8.50 41.06
N ALA A 360 21.19 7.32 41.48
CA ALA A 360 20.78 6.65 42.72
C ALA A 360 21.97 6.37 43.67
N GLY A 361 23.12 7.01 43.44
CA GLY A 361 24.30 6.96 44.30
C GLY A 361 24.39 8.17 45.22
#